data_AF-A0A8H7LUI0-F1
#
_entry.id   AF-A0A8H7LUI0-F1
#
_cell.length_a   1.000
_cell.length_b   1.000
_cell.length_c   1.000
_cell.angle_alpha   90.00
_cell.angle_beta   90.00
_cell.angle_gamma   90.00
#
_symmetry.space_group_name_H-M   'P 1'
#
loop_
_entity.id
_entity.type
_entity.pdbx_description
1 polymer ?
#
loop_
_entity_poly.entity_id
_entity_poly.type
_entity_poly.pdbx_seq_one_letter_code
_entity_poly.pdbx_strand_id
1 'polypeptide(L)'
;MNSESSHNQVNLARLLRRLEKAVQNQDWNYQSLTESSATWIRVEGMLQSIAYAKKLLSSVRNDESDLSSSITSSNPRSEYWQATESKIAALESVLNDVRSRAQPKKPKAPSYLSHVPPPRPKLTLQPTVTITADEIKSPEEITSQALLPVEERELEPRSPQSALLPTTAFPDFGGKHTRAEPSDSLLPPRPQHSSSNSPTTDLPAFMQTSLQTQEDLSEQLALMAAQLKRNAQTFAAQLHEDNTLVQLAHDQLEGVHTRVKTERSTLRAFSAKSGYTTWMTIGIIIVVIISWVSMFLMIKVT
;
A
#
# COMPACT_ATOMS: atom_id res chain seq x y z
N MET A 1 39.14 -13.52 -6.29
CA MET A 1 37.92 -13.33 -5.46
C MET A 1 38.09 -12.25 -4.37
N ASN A 2 39.30 -11.74 -4.12
CA ASN A 2 39.56 -10.76 -3.04
C ASN A 2 39.02 -9.33 -3.30
N SER A 3 38.71 -8.99 -4.55
CA SER A 3 38.22 -7.65 -4.91
C SER A 3 36.83 -7.37 -4.34
N GLU A 4 35.99 -8.41 -4.21
CA GLU A 4 34.62 -8.28 -3.73
C GLU A 4 34.57 -8.06 -2.21
N SER A 5 35.32 -8.85 -1.43
CA SER A 5 35.44 -8.67 0.03
C SER A 5 36.00 -7.28 0.39
N SER A 6 37.04 -6.82 -0.31
CA SER A 6 37.59 -5.46 -0.12
C SER A 6 36.55 -4.38 -0.46
N HIS A 7 35.78 -4.56 -1.54
CA HIS A 7 34.71 -3.64 -1.91
C HIS A 7 33.59 -3.59 -0.85
N ASN A 8 33.20 -4.76 -0.32
CA ASN A 8 32.19 -4.89 0.73
C ASN A 8 32.65 -4.22 2.04
N GLN A 9 33.93 -4.35 2.41
CA GLN A 9 34.50 -3.66 3.57
C GLN A 9 34.46 -2.13 3.42
N VAL A 10 34.86 -1.60 2.25
CA VAL A 10 34.81 -0.16 1.98
C VAL A 10 33.38 0.37 1.96
N ASN A 11 32.46 -0.39 1.37
CA ASN A 11 31.04 -0.06 1.34
C ASN A 11 30.42 -0.05 2.74
N LEU A 12 30.77 -1.03 3.59
CA LEU A 12 30.34 -1.09 4.99
C LEU A 12 30.80 0.16 5.75
N ALA A 13 32.08 0.52 5.65
CA ALA A 13 32.62 1.69 6.33
C ALA A 13 31.96 3.00 5.86
N ARG A 14 31.70 3.14 4.56
CA ARG A 14 31.00 4.30 3.99
C ARG A 14 29.54 4.37 4.44
N LEU A 15 28.85 3.23 4.46
CA LEU A 15 27.46 3.14 4.88
C LEU A 15 27.33 3.48 6.36
N LEU A 16 28.20 2.93 7.22
CA LEU A 16 28.22 3.22 8.65
C LEU A 16 28.45 4.70 8.93
N ARG A 17 29.44 5.33 8.27
CA ARG A 17 29.66 6.79 8.41
C ARG A 17 28.44 7.59 7.98
N ARG A 18 27.77 7.19 6.89
CA ARG A 18 26.55 7.87 6.43
C ARG A 18 25.42 7.71 7.44
N LEU A 19 25.26 6.52 8.01
CA LEU A 19 24.24 6.23 9.01
C LEU A 19 24.49 7.02 10.29
N GLU A 20 25.71 6.99 10.80
CA GLU A 20 26.13 7.75 11.99
C GLU A 20 25.88 9.25 11.80
N LYS A 21 26.31 9.81 10.66
CA LYS A 21 26.04 11.20 10.33
C LYS A 21 24.55 11.51 10.20
N ALA A 22 23.77 10.61 9.61
CA ALA A 22 22.32 10.79 9.47
C ALA A 22 21.62 10.74 10.84
N VAL A 23 22.03 9.83 11.74
CA VAL A 23 21.48 9.74 13.10
C VAL A 23 21.86 10.98 13.92
N GLN A 24 23.08 11.49 13.76
CA GLN A 24 23.58 12.61 14.56
C GLN A 24 23.08 13.98 14.08
N ASN A 25 22.80 14.12 12.78
CA ASN A 25 22.26 15.36 12.22
C ASN A 25 20.74 15.48 12.34
N GLN A 26 20.05 14.40 12.71
CA GLN A 26 18.59 14.33 12.74
C GLN A 26 18.11 14.64 14.16
N ASP A 27 17.36 15.72 14.32
CA ASP A 27 16.66 16.00 15.56
C ASP A 27 15.51 14.99 15.73
N TRP A 28 15.59 14.21 16.81
CA TRP A 28 14.59 13.18 17.15
C TRP A 28 13.42 13.74 17.97
N ASN A 29 13.40 15.05 18.24
CA ASN A 29 12.34 15.73 18.95
C ASN A 29 11.24 16.18 17.95
N TYR A 30 10.04 15.64 18.09
CA TYR A 30 8.88 16.00 17.27
C TYR A 30 7.79 16.62 18.15
N GLN A 31 7.23 17.73 17.71
CA GLN A 31 6.14 18.41 18.43
C GLN A 31 4.78 18.10 17.82
N SER A 32 4.73 17.69 16.56
CA SER A 32 3.49 17.39 15.84
C SER A 32 3.33 15.91 15.47
N LEU A 33 2.09 15.47 15.30
CA LEU A 33 1.73 14.10 14.93
C LEU A 33 2.15 13.77 13.49
N THR A 34 2.15 14.76 12.60
CA THR A 34 2.63 14.66 11.22
C THR A 34 4.15 14.48 11.17
N GLU A 35 4.90 15.20 12.01
CA GLU A 35 6.35 15.00 12.20
C GLU A 35 6.67 13.63 12.79
N SER A 36 5.89 13.16 13.77
CA SER A 36 6.05 11.81 14.34
C SER A 36 5.91 10.72 13.26
N SER A 37 4.94 10.85 12.36
CA SER A 37 4.78 9.89 11.25
C SER A 37 5.96 9.95 10.27
N ALA A 38 6.40 11.16 9.90
CA ALA A 38 7.53 11.34 8.99
C ALA A 38 8.86 10.81 9.58
N THR A 39 9.09 11.02 10.88
CA THR A 39 10.26 10.49 11.58
C THR A 39 10.21 8.96 11.66
N TRP A 40 9.04 8.36 11.93
CA TRP A 40 8.85 6.92 11.91
C TRP A 40 9.22 6.28 10.56
N ILE A 41 8.79 6.88 9.44
CA ILE A 41 9.13 6.38 8.09
C ILE A 41 10.66 6.44 7.85
N ARG A 42 11.33 7.52 8.28
CA ARG A 42 12.79 7.66 8.14
C ARG A 42 13.53 6.62 8.97
N VAL A 43 13.10 6.43 10.22
CA VAL A 43 13.62 5.40 11.12
C VAL A 43 13.52 4.02 10.48
N GLU A 44 12.39 3.70 9.85
CA GLU A 44 12.23 2.41 9.17
C GLU A 44 13.20 2.25 8.00
N GLY A 45 13.39 3.29 7.18
CA GLY A 45 14.37 3.27 6.10
C GLY A 45 15.81 3.12 6.61
N MET A 46 16.14 3.75 7.73
CA MET A 46 17.45 3.61 8.37
C MET A 46 17.64 2.21 8.98
N LEU A 47 16.61 1.60 9.56
CA LEU A 47 16.65 0.22 10.06
C LEU A 47 16.92 -0.78 8.93
N GLN A 48 16.33 -0.57 7.75
CA GLN A 48 16.64 -1.39 6.58
C GLN A 48 18.11 -1.27 6.16
N SER A 49 18.67 -0.06 6.21
CA SER A 49 20.09 0.14 5.90
C SER A 49 21.03 -0.49 6.96
N ILE A 50 20.61 -0.54 8.23
CA ILE A 50 21.29 -1.28 9.29
C ILE A 50 21.22 -2.79 9.03
N ALA A 51 20.06 -3.32 8.62
CA ALA A 51 19.91 -4.72 8.26
C ALA A 51 20.82 -5.10 7.07
N TYR A 52 20.93 -4.22 6.08
CA TYR A 52 21.87 -4.38 4.98
C TYR A 52 23.33 -4.33 5.46
N ALA A 53 23.68 -3.42 6.37
CA ALA A 53 25.03 -3.37 6.97
C ALA A 53 25.38 -4.67 7.71
N LYS A 54 24.43 -5.27 8.46
CA LYS A 54 24.60 -6.58 9.12
C LYS A 54 24.83 -7.70 8.11
N LYS A 55 24.08 -7.71 7.00
CA LYS A 55 24.28 -8.67 5.91
C LYS A 55 25.67 -8.52 5.27
N LEU A 56 26.11 -7.28 5.04
CA LEU A 56 27.41 -6.99 4.47
C LEU A 56 28.55 -7.42 5.40
N LEU A 57 28.39 -7.17 6.70
CA LEU A 57 29.30 -7.63 7.74
C LEU A 57 29.39 -9.17 7.77
N SER A 58 28.26 -9.89 7.71
CA SER A 58 28.27 -11.35 7.66
C SER A 58 28.94 -11.89 6.39
N SER A 59 28.75 -11.22 5.25
CA SER A 59 29.39 -11.61 3.99
C SER A 59 30.91 -11.50 4.10
N VAL A 60 31.41 -10.36 4.59
CA VAL A 60 32.86 -10.17 4.75
C VAL A 60 33.45 -11.12 5.78
N ARG A 61 32.72 -11.43 6.86
CA ARG A 61 33.15 -12.41 7.87
C ARG A 61 33.29 -13.83 7.30
N ASN A 62 32.37 -14.24 6.42
CA ASN A 62 32.38 -15.57 5.81
C ASN A 62 33.55 -15.70 4.80
N ASP A 63 33.75 -14.68 3.94
CA ASP A 63 34.86 -14.67 2.97
C ASP A 63 36.24 -14.78 3.63
N GLU A 64 36.38 -14.26 4.85
CA GLU A 64 37.63 -14.31 5.62
C GLU A 64 37.82 -15.66 6.36
N SER A 65 36.73 -16.34 6.71
CA SER A 65 36.78 -17.64 7.37
C SER A 65 37.35 -18.73 6.45
N ASP A 66 37.11 -18.61 5.14
CA ASP A 66 37.65 -19.51 4.12
C ASP A 66 39.17 -19.32 3.92
N LEU A 67 39.72 -18.15 4.23
CA LEU A 67 41.16 -17.84 4.12
C LEU A 67 41.95 -18.04 5.42
N SER A 68 41.29 -18.01 6.59
CA SER A 68 41.96 -17.87 7.89
C SER A 68 42.17 -19.16 8.68
N SER A 69 41.95 -20.34 8.07
CA SER A 69 42.15 -21.64 8.72
C SER A 69 43.60 -21.98 9.12
N SER A 70 44.57 -21.07 8.94
CA SER A 70 46.00 -21.35 9.12
C SER A 70 46.75 -20.49 10.15
N ILE A 71 46.22 -19.37 10.67
CA ILE A 71 47.03 -18.49 11.55
C ILE A 71 46.26 -18.06 12.81
N THR A 72 46.68 -18.62 13.94
CA THR A 72 46.22 -18.38 15.31
C THR A 72 46.64 -17.01 15.86
N SER A 73 45.81 -16.54 16.79
CA SER A 73 46.14 -15.68 17.93
C SER A 73 46.49 -14.20 17.66
N SER A 74 45.61 -13.30 18.11
CA SER A 74 45.75 -11.83 18.16
C SER A 74 45.75 -11.11 16.81
N ASN A 75 44.64 -11.22 16.08
CA ASN A 75 44.48 -10.46 14.85
C ASN A 75 43.84 -9.10 15.17
N PRO A 76 44.52 -7.94 15.00
CA PRO A 76 43.97 -6.60 15.23
C PRO A 76 42.71 -6.33 14.40
N ARG A 77 42.51 -7.13 13.34
CA ARG A 77 41.32 -7.13 12.50
C ARG A 77 40.07 -7.63 13.24
N SER A 78 40.20 -8.54 14.19
CA SER A 78 39.09 -9.03 15.02
C SER A 78 38.50 -7.92 15.89
N GLU A 79 39.36 -7.08 16.47
CA GLU A 79 38.94 -5.91 17.27
C GLU A 79 38.19 -4.90 16.41
N TYR A 80 38.65 -4.65 15.18
CA TYR A 80 37.92 -3.81 14.23
C TYR A 80 36.51 -4.35 13.95
N TRP A 81 36.36 -5.67 13.74
CA TRP A 81 35.05 -6.28 13.48
C TRP A 81 34.12 -6.16 14.69
N GLN A 82 34.62 -6.42 15.88
CA GLN A 82 33.86 -6.26 17.12
C GLN A 82 33.48 -4.80 17.38
N ALA A 83 34.35 -3.86 17.03
CA ALA A 83 34.05 -2.43 17.04
C ALA A 83 32.96 -2.06 16.02
N THR A 84 32.93 -2.67 14.83
CA THR A 84 31.85 -2.44 13.87
C THR A 84 30.52 -3.04 14.31
N GLU A 85 30.53 -4.23 14.92
CA GLU A 85 29.34 -4.88 15.48
C GLU A 85 28.73 -4.05 16.61
N SER A 86 29.56 -3.61 17.56
CA SER A 86 29.11 -2.75 18.66
C SER A 86 28.54 -1.42 18.17
N LYS A 87 29.15 -0.80 17.14
CA LYS A 87 28.60 0.41 16.50
C LYS A 87 27.24 0.16 15.84
N ILE A 88 27.09 -0.94 15.11
CA ILE A 88 25.80 -1.32 14.50
C ILE A 88 24.74 -1.53 15.59
N ALA A 89 25.08 -2.24 16.67
CA ALA A 89 24.17 -2.48 17.78
C ALA A 89 23.76 -1.19 18.51
N ALA A 90 24.70 -0.25 18.70
CA ALA A 90 24.41 1.06 19.28
C ALA A 90 23.44 1.87 18.40
N LEU A 91 23.69 1.92 17.08
CA LEU A 91 22.79 2.58 16.13
C LEU A 91 21.40 1.92 16.12
N GLU A 92 21.34 0.60 16.09
CA GLU A 92 20.09 -0.18 16.11
C GLU A 92 19.29 0.09 17.39
N SER A 93 19.95 0.18 18.55
CA SER A 93 19.33 0.52 19.83
C SER A 93 18.71 1.91 19.83
N VAL A 94 19.46 2.93 19.39
CA VAL A 94 18.96 4.32 19.28
C VAL A 94 17.75 4.38 18.34
N LEU A 95 17.85 3.73 17.19
CA LEU A 95 16.80 3.77 16.18
C LEU A 95 15.53 3.03 16.63
N ASN A 96 15.67 1.93 17.38
CA ASN A 96 14.53 1.22 17.98
C ASN A 96 13.86 2.03 19.09
N ASP A 97 14.63 2.76 19.91
CA ASP A 97 14.07 3.68 20.90
C ASP A 97 13.22 4.76 20.19
N VAL A 98 13.78 5.42 19.17
CA VAL A 98 13.03 6.41 18.37
C VAL A 98 11.80 5.77 17.71
N ARG A 99 11.92 4.57 17.13
CA ARG A 99 10.80 3.84 16.51
C ARG A 99 9.65 3.66 17.48
N SER A 100 9.96 3.25 18.71
CA SER A 100 8.96 2.98 19.75
C SER A 100 8.22 4.25 20.17
N ARG A 101 8.93 5.39 20.23
CA ARG A 101 8.34 6.68 20.57
C ARG A 101 7.50 7.25 19.42
N ALA A 102 8.00 7.14 18.19
CA ALA A 102 7.37 7.72 17.00
C ALA A 102 6.26 6.86 16.39
N GLN A 103 6.01 5.66 16.93
CA GLN A 103 5.03 4.72 16.39
C GLN A 103 3.63 5.36 16.34
N PRO A 104 3.00 5.48 15.15
CA PRO A 104 1.68 6.06 15.05
C PRO A 104 0.68 5.20 15.83
N LYS A 105 0.03 5.79 16.84
CA LYS A 105 -1.07 5.15 17.55
C LYS A 105 -2.18 4.91 16.53
N LYS A 106 -2.48 3.64 16.23
CA LYS A 106 -3.59 3.28 15.33
C LYS A 106 -4.85 3.97 15.84
N PRO A 107 -5.50 4.86 15.07
CA PRO A 107 -6.75 5.46 15.51
C PRO A 107 -7.75 4.32 15.70
N LYS A 108 -8.34 4.23 16.90
CA LYS A 108 -9.49 3.36 17.12
C LYS A 108 -10.57 3.81 16.16
N ALA A 109 -11.07 2.89 15.32
CA ALA A 109 -12.16 3.20 14.41
C ALA A 109 -13.31 3.82 15.22
N PRO A 110 -13.92 4.93 14.75
CA PRO A 110 -15.05 5.53 15.44
C PRO A 110 -16.15 4.46 15.58
N SER A 111 -16.70 4.33 16.79
CA SER A 111 -17.77 3.38 17.05
C SER A 111 -19.01 3.77 16.25
N TYR A 112 -19.32 3.01 15.21
CA TYR A 112 -20.51 3.23 14.37
C TYR A 112 -21.82 2.95 15.13
N LEU A 113 -21.76 2.36 16.33
CA LEU A 113 -22.93 2.05 17.15
C LEU A 113 -23.63 3.28 17.76
N SER A 114 -22.96 4.44 17.82
CA SER A 114 -23.60 5.68 18.30
C SER A 114 -24.44 6.39 17.24
N HIS A 115 -24.37 5.96 15.98
CA HIS A 115 -25.09 6.55 14.86
C HIS A 115 -26.23 5.67 14.32
N VAL A 116 -26.53 4.54 14.96
CA VAL A 116 -27.69 3.73 14.58
C VAL A 116 -28.96 4.38 15.14
N PRO A 117 -29.84 4.94 14.30
CA PRO A 117 -31.10 5.50 14.78
C PRO A 117 -31.95 4.37 15.39
N PRO A 118 -32.63 4.62 16.52
CA PRO A 118 -33.45 3.61 17.18
C PRO A 118 -34.56 3.13 16.23
N PRO A 119 -34.86 1.82 16.19
CA PRO A 119 -35.83 1.26 15.26
C PRO A 119 -37.21 1.88 15.51
N ARG A 120 -37.77 2.51 14.46
CA ARG A 120 -39.13 3.06 14.51
C ARG A 120 -40.14 1.91 14.60
N PRO A 121 -41.17 2.01 15.44
CA PRO A 121 -42.24 1.00 15.51
C PRO A 121 -42.97 0.91 14.17
N LYS A 122 -43.16 -0.32 13.68
CA LYS A 122 -43.91 -0.60 12.45
C LYS A 122 -45.37 -0.16 12.63
N LEU A 123 -45.80 0.83 11.84
CA LEU A 123 -47.22 1.17 11.68
C LEU A 123 -47.88 0.10 10.80
N THR A 124 -48.80 -0.65 11.39
CA THR A 124 -49.68 -1.61 10.71
C THR A 124 -50.62 -0.85 9.78
N LEU A 125 -50.40 -0.96 8.46
CA LEU A 125 -51.31 -0.47 7.43
C LEU A 125 -52.47 -1.47 7.25
N GLN A 126 -53.69 -1.05 7.57
CA GLN A 126 -54.91 -1.70 7.09
C GLN A 126 -55.14 -1.36 5.60
N PRO A 127 -55.75 -2.26 4.82
CA PRO A 127 -56.08 -2.00 3.42
C PRO A 127 -57.43 -1.27 3.34
N THR A 128 -57.43 -0.04 2.83
CA THR A 128 -58.66 0.63 2.39
C THR A 128 -58.67 0.67 0.86
N VAL A 129 -59.57 -0.12 0.29
CA VAL A 129 -59.91 -0.15 -1.14
C VAL A 129 -60.64 1.14 -1.49
N THR A 130 -60.24 1.82 -2.55
CA THR A 130 -61.13 2.76 -3.26
C THR A 130 -60.85 2.66 -4.75
N ILE A 131 -61.85 2.11 -5.45
CA ILE A 131 -62.00 2.02 -6.89
C ILE A 131 -62.58 3.35 -7.36
N THR A 132 -61.99 4.00 -8.38
CA THR A 132 -62.74 4.87 -9.30
C THR A 132 -62.02 4.92 -10.64
N ALA A 133 -62.77 4.67 -11.70
CA ALA A 133 -62.39 4.61 -13.11
C ALA A 133 -62.54 5.97 -13.83
N ASP A 134 -62.28 5.96 -15.13
CA ASP A 134 -62.53 6.97 -16.18
C ASP A 134 -61.43 8.04 -16.38
N GLU A 135 -61.04 8.47 -17.58
CA GLU A 135 -61.40 8.15 -18.97
C GLU A 135 -60.36 8.82 -19.90
N ILE A 136 -60.32 8.34 -21.14
CA ILE A 136 -59.41 8.60 -22.27
C ILE A 136 -59.55 10.04 -22.82
N LYS A 137 -58.46 10.64 -23.38
CA LYS A 137 -58.35 11.15 -24.79
C LYS A 137 -57.34 12.32 -25.00
N SER A 138 -56.27 12.00 -25.75
CA SER A 138 -55.58 12.70 -26.87
C SER A 138 -55.23 14.22 -26.90
N PRO A 139 -54.21 14.61 -27.72
CA PRO A 139 -53.38 15.83 -27.64
C PRO A 139 -53.70 16.90 -28.69
N GLU A 140 -53.12 18.12 -28.58
CA GLU A 140 -52.48 18.85 -29.70
C GLU A 140 -51.74 20.15 -29.29
N GLU A 141 -50.70 20.41 -30.10
CA GLU A 141 -49.90 21.60 -30.41
C GLU A 141 -50.06 22.93 -29.65
N ILE A 142 -48.91 23.53 -29.31
CA ILE A 142 -48.63 24.91 -29.76
C ILE A 142 -47.14 25.09 -30.10
N THR A 143 -46.91 25.42 -31.36
CA THR A 143 -45.67 25.81 -32.03
C THR A 143 -45.41 27.31 -31.83
N SER A 144 -44.15 27.74 -31.67
CA SER A 144 -43.55 28.96 -32.29
C SER A 144 -42.12 29.19 -31.74
N GLN A 145 -41.06 29.03 -32.56
CA GLN A 145 -40.37 30.10 -33.33
C GLN A 145 -39.51 31.02 -32.43
N ALA A 146 -38.29 31.48 -32.74
CA ALA A 146 -37.42 31.37 -33.92
C ALA A 146 -36.08 32.13 -33.65
N LEU A 147 -35.02 31.68 -34.33
CA LEU A 147 -33.83 32.39 -34.85
C LEU A 147 -32.72 33.02 -33.94
N LEU A 148 -31.49 32.58 -34.24
CA LEU A 148 -30.16 33.24 -34.05
C LEU A 148 -29.97 34.41 -35.05
N PRO A 149 -28.98 35.34 -34.89
CA PRO A 149 -27.59 35.17 -35.43
C PRO A 149 -26.45 35.93 -34.67
N VAL A 150 -25.22 35.39 -34.53
CA VAL A 150 -23.93 35.62 -35.27
C VAL A 150 -23.26 37.03 -35.18
N GLU A 151 -22.06 37.10 -34.57
CA GLU A 151 -20.83 37.88 -34.95
C GLU A 151 -19.66 37.48 -33.97
N GLU A 152 -18.54 36.82 -34.35
CA GLU A 152 -17.21 37.34 -34.84
C GLU A 152 -16.74 38.67 -34.20
N ARG A 153 -15.51 38.94 -33.70
CA ARG A 153 -14.12 38.48 -33.99
C ARG A 153 -13.13 39.05 -32.94
N GLU A 154 -11.83 38.68 -33.09
CA GLU A 154 -10.55 39.18 -32.47
C GLU A 154 -9.98 38.37 -31.28
N LEU A 155 -9.00 37.46 -31.47
CA LEU A 155 -7.55 37.57 -31.79
C LEU A 155 -6.61 37.75 -30.55
N GLU A 156 -5.95 36.63 -30.19
CA GLU A 156 -4.66 36.33 -29.46
C GLU A 156 -3.71 37.48 -29.00
N PRO A 157 -2.86 37.32 -27.94
CA PRO A 157 -1.97 36.16 -27.80
C PRO A 157 -1.72 35.55 -26.40
N ARG A 158 -1.29 34.29 -26.49
CA ARG A 158 -0.93 33.28 -25.49
C ARG A 158 0.44 33.50 -24.82
N SER A 159 0.48 33.45 -23.48
CA SER A 159 1.59 32.92 -22.66
C SER A 159 1.12 32.69 -21.20
N PRO A 160 1.61 31.65 -20.49
CA PRO A 160 0.78 30.84 -19.61
C PRO A 160 0.78 31.32 -18.16
N GLN A 161 -0.42 31.52 -17.62
CA GLN A 161 -0.62 31.51 -16.17
C GLN A 161 -0.91 30.08 -15.72
N SER A 162 -0.02 29.61 -14.85
CA SER A 162 -0.25 28.75 -13.70
C SER A 162 -1.71 28.43 -13.39
N ALA A 163 -2.24 27.36 -13.95
CA ALA A 163 -3.32 26.56 -13.39
C ALA A 163 -3.45 25.27 -14.21
N LEU A 164 -3.87 24.20 -13.54
CA LEU A 164 -4.22 22.85 -14.03
C LEU A 164 -3.34 21.76 -13.40
N LEU A 165 -3.50 21.62 -12.08
CA LEU A 165 -3.70 20.28 -11.53
C LEU A 165 -4.98 19.72 -12.19
N PRO A 166 -4.93 18.56 -12.86
CA PRO A 166 -6.13 17.79 -13.08
C PRO A 166 -6.54 17.21 -11.71
N THR A 167 -7.49 17.90 -11.07
CA THR A 167 -8.51 17.23 -10.28
C THR A 167 -9.22 16.26 -11.21
N THR A 168 -8.87 14.98 -11.12
CA THR A 168 -9.69 13.87 -11.60
C THR A 168 -9.91 13.00 -10.37
N ALA A 169 -10.90 13.36 -9.57
CA ALA A 169 -12.19 12.67 -9.60
C ALA A 169 -11.97 11.15 -9.49
N PHE A 170 -11.91 10.67 -8.26
CA PHE A 170 -12.18 9.28 -7.94
C PHE A 170 -13.49 8.88 -8.64
N PRO A 171 -13.59 7.71 -9.27
CA PRO A 171 -14.88 7.21 -9.69
C PRO A 171 -15.73 7.03 -8.43
N ASP A 172 -16.75 7.87 -8.36
CA ASP A 172 -17.92 7.74 -7.52
C ASP A 172 -18.54 6.36 -7.78
N PHE A 173 -18.27 5.39 -6.90
CA PHE A 173 -19.03 4.14 -6.87
C PHE A 173 -20.33 4.37 -6.12
N GLY A 174 -21.23 5.12 -6.77
CA GLY A 174 -22.67 5.00 -6.63
C GLY A 174 -23.14 3.65 -7.19
N GLY A 175 -22.64 2.56 -6.63
CA GLY A 175 -23.08 1.21 -6.94
C GLY A 175 -24.19 0.80 -5.98
N LYS A 176 -25.44 0.98 -6.42
CA LYS A 176 -26.61 0.31 -5.83
C LYS A 176 -26.40 -1.21 -5.93
N HIS A 177 -25.77 -1.82 -4.94
CA HIS A 177 -25.89 -3.24 -4.70
C HIS A 177 -26.49 -3.45 -3.33
N THR A 178 -27.79 -3.69 -3.37
CA THR A 178 -28.61 -4.30 -2.33
C THR A 178 -27.90 -5.57 -1.84
N ARG A 179 -27.01 -5.41 -0.86
CA ARG A 179 -26.45 -6.50 -0.08
C ARG A 179 -27.59 -7.02 0.80
N ALA A 180 -28.33 -7.98 0.27
CA ALA A 180 -29.17 -8.84 1.10
C ALA A 180 -28.23 -9.62 2.02
N GLU A 181 -28.00 -9.04 3.19
CA GLU A 181 -27.60 -9.75 4.41
C GLU A 181 -28.61 -10.86 4.69
N PRO A 182 -28.24 -12.15 4.65
CA PRO A 182 -28.91 -13.13 5.49
C PRO A 182 -28.28 -13.02 6.88
N SER A 183 -28.70 -12.03 7.67
CA SER A 183 -28.37 -12.03 9.08
C SER A 183 -29.05 -13.24 9.73
N ASP A 184 -28.21 -14.05 10.34
CA ASP A 184 -28.47 -15.04 11.37
C ASP A 184 -29.79 -14.83 12.14
N SER A 185 -30.76 -15.71 11.88
CA SER A 185 -31.68 -16.16 12.91
C SER A 185 -31.24 -17.56 13.34
N LEU A 186 -30.17 -17.60 14.14
CA LEU A 186 -29.70 -18.77 14.88
C LEU A 186 -30.68 -19.11 16.02
N LEU A 187 -31.88 -19.56 15.68
CA LEU A 187 -32.74 -20.26 16.62
C LEU A 187 -33.34 -21.48 15.92
N PRO A 188 -33.05 -22.71 16.40
CA PRO A 188 -33.70 -23.90 15.89
C PRO A 188 -35.21 -23.83 16.19
N PRO A 189 -36.09 -24.12 15.23
CA PRO A 189 -37.50 -24.33 15.51
C PRO A 189 -37.62 -25.54 16.46
N ARG A 190 -38.03 -25.29 17.70
CA ARG A 190 -38.45 -26.34 18.63
C ARG A 190 -39.73 -26.98 18.08
N PRO A 191 -39.75 -28.26 17.70
CA PRO A 191 -40.98 -28.89 17.23
C PRO A 191 -41.94 -29.05 18.41
N GLN A 192 -43.13 -28.47 18.28
CA GLN A 192 -44.24 -28.78 19.17
C GLN A 192 -44.71 -30.21 18.83
N HIS A 193 -44.61 -31.11 19.81
CA HIS A 193 -45.22 -32.43 19.72
C HIS A 193 -46.74 -32.28 19.73
N SER A 194 -47.37 -32.33 18.56
CA SER A 194 -48.78 -32.71 18.45
C SER A 194 -48.85 -34.23 18.30
N SER A 195 -49.08 -34.88 19.43
CA SER A 195 -49.41 -36.30 19.55
C SER A 195 -50.67 -36.64 18.77
N SER A 196 -50.50 -37.23 17.59
CA SER A 196 -51.57 -37.89 16.82
C SER A 196 -51.46 -39.39 17.05
N ASN A 197 -52.34 -39.91 17.91
CA ASN A 197 -52.53 -41.34 18.09
C ASN A 197 -53.14 -41.95 16.82
N SER A 198 -52.45 -42.89 16.19
CA SER A 198 -53.10 -43.96 15.43
C SER A 198 -52.20 -45.20 15.40
N PRO A 199 -52.71 -46.39 15.78
CA PRO A 199 -51.93 -47.61 15.81
C PRO A 199 -51.96 -48.25 14.42
N THR A 200 -50.84 -48.81 13.97
CA THR A 200 -50.77 -50.17 13.38
C THR A 200 -49.41 -50.44 12.75
N THR A 201 -48.90 -51.63 13.06
CA THR A 201 -47.80 -52.38 12.41
C THR A 201 -46.39 -52.12 12.96
N ASP A 202 -46.02 -53.03 13.87
CA ASP A 202 -44.70 -53.20 14.49
C ASP A 202 -43.59 -53.35 13.44
N LEU A 203 -42.85 -52.27 13.25
CA LEU A 203 -41.40 -52.28 13.16
C LEU A 203 -40.89 -51.47 14.36
N PRO A 204 -39.76 -51.83 14.98
CA PRO A 204 -39.37 -51.23 16.25
C PRO A 204 -39.27 -49.70 16.08
N ALA A 205 -40.06 -48.95 16.85
CA ALA A 205 -40.17 -47.49 16.76
C ALA A 205 -38.81 -46.76 16.79
N PHE A 206 -37.79 -47.40 17.38
CA PHE A 206 -36.41 -46.95 17.36
C PHE A 206 -35.76 -46.97 15.97
N MET A 207 -36.02 -47.99 15.15
CA MET A 207 -35.51 -48.06 13.77
C MET A 207 -36.16 -46.99 12.88
N GLN A 208 -37.46 -46.75 13.04
CA GLN A 208 -38.16 -45.67 12.33
C GLN A 208 -37.62 -44.28 12.72
N THR A 209 -37.39 -44.03 14.01
CA THR A 209 -36.71 -42.81 14.47
C THR A 209 -35.31 -42.67 13.89
N SER A 210 -34.51 -43.74 13.89
CA SER A 210 -33.14 -43.68 13.37
C SER A 210 -33.09 -43.40 11.87
N LEU A 211 -33.98 -44.01 11.09
CA LEU A 211 -34.12 -43.75 9.66
C LEU A 211 -34.59 -42.32 9.40
N GLN A 212 -35.53 -41.82 10.19
CA GLN A 212 -36.02 -40.44 10.05
C GLN A 212 -34.94 -39.41 10.39
N THR A 213 -34.11 -39.65 11.42
CA THR A 213 -32.95 -38.79 11.71
C THR A 213 -31.87 -38.87 10.63
N GLN A 214 -31.70 -40.04 10.01
CA GLN A 214 -30.74 -40.21 8.92
C GLN A 214 -31.20 -39.46 7.67
N GLU A 215 -32.50 -39.49 7.37
CA GLU A 215 -33.10 -38.75 6.26
C GLU A 215 -32.98 -37.24 6.46
N ASP A 216 -33.26 -36.73 7.67
CA ASP A 216 -33.13 -35.32 8.03
C ASP A 216 -31.67 -34.80 7.92
N LEU A 217 -30.70 -35.57 8.42
CA LEU A 217 -29.27 -35.24 8.25
C LEU A 217 -28.85 -35.26 6.77
N SER A 218 -29.39 -36.18 5.98
CA SER A 218 -29.11 -36.25 4.54
C SER A 218 -29.68 -35.05 3.79
N GLU A 219 -30.87 -34.59 4.17
CA GLU A 219 -31.52 -33.40 3.62
C GLU A 219 -30.73 -32.14 4.02
N GLN A 220 -30.30 -32.05 5.27
CA GLN A 220 -29.47 -30.94 5.74
C GLN A 220 -28.10 -30.89 5.03
N LEU A 221 -27.48 -32.05 4.81
CA LEU A 221 -26.23 -32.14 4.03
C LEU A 221 -26.45 -31.73 2.57
N ALA A 222 -27.55 -32.15 1.95
CA ALA A 222 -27.90 -31.75 0.59
C ALA A 222 -28.10 -30.24 0.48
N LEU A 223 -28.77 -29.62 1.45
CA LEU A 223 -28.95 -28.17 1.52
C LEU A 223 -27.63 -27.42 1.76
N MET A 224 -26.77 -27.90 2.67
CA MET A 224 -25.45 -27.32 2.88
C MET A 224 -24.57 -27.45 1.65
N ALA A 225 -24.60 -28.59 0.95
CA ALA A 225 -23.84 -28.79 -0.28
C ALA A 225 -24.34 -27.86 -1.40
N ALA A 226 -25.66 -27.66 -1.53
CA ALA A 226 -26.24 -26.72 -2.48
C ALA A 226 -25.85 -25.26 -2.14
N GLN A 227 -25.85 -24.89 -0.87
CA GLN A 227 -25.42 -23.58 -0.41
C GLN A 227 -23.93 -23.36 -0.64
N LEU A 228 -23.09 -24.34 -0.33
CA LEU A 228 -21.64 -24.28 -0.58
C LEU A 228 -21.35 -24.14 -2.07
N LYS A 229 -22.09 -24.87 -2.92
CA LYS A 229 -21.99 -24.73 -4.39
C LYS A 229 -22.35 -23.32 -4.84
N ARG A 230 -23.41 -22.74 -4.29
CA ARG A 230 -23.82 -21.37 -4.62
C ARG A 230 -22.77 -20.35 -4.15
N ASN A 231 -22.24 -20.52 -2.95
CA ASN A 231 -21.14 -19.71 -2.42
C ASN A 231 -19.88 -19.82 -3.29
N ALA A 232 -19.53 -21.04 -3.73
CA ALA A 232 -18.39 -21.27 -4.63
C ALA A 232 -18.58 -20.59 -5.99
N GLN A 233 -19.79 -20.63 -6.56
CA GLN A 233 -20.11 -19.92 -7.80
C GLN A 233 -20.01 -18.40 -7.64
N THR A 234 -20.49 -17.85 -6.52
CA THR A 234 -20.35 -16.42 -6.25
C THR A 234 -18.90 -16.01 -6.05
N PHE A 235 -18.10 -16.83 -5.36
CA PHE A 235 -16.67 -16.57 -5.20
C PHE A 235 -15.92 -16.68 -6.52
N ALA A 236 -16.26 -17.63 -7.39
CA ALA A 236 -15.64 -17.73 -8.71
C ALA A 236 -15.93 -16.49 -9.58
N ALA A 237 -17.15 -15.96 -9.53
CA ALA A 237 -17.52 -14.74 -10.25
C ALA A 237 -16.76 -13.51 -9.70
N GLN A 238 -16.70 -13.36 -8.38
CA GLN A 238 -15.95 -12.27 -7.72
C GLN A 238 -14.46 -12.36 -8.02
N LEU A 239 -13.89 -13.56 -8.01
CA LEU A 239 -12.46 -13.75 -8.28
C LEU A 239 -12.11 -13.45 -9.73
N HIS A 240 -13.05 -13.64 -10.66
CA HIS A 240 -12.88 -13.21 -12.05
C HIS A 240 -12.85 -11.68 -12.16
N GLU A 241 -13.80 -10.99 -11.53
CA GLU A 241 -13.85 -9.52 -11.48
C GLU A 241 -12.57 -8.95 -10.82
N ASP A 242 -12.17 -9.49 -9.68
CA ASP A 242 -10.94 -9.09 -8.99
C ASP A 242 -9.69 -9.31 -9.86
N ASN A 243 -9.62 -10.40 -10.63
CA ASN A 243 -8.51 -10.63 -11.55
C ASN A 243 -8.44 -9.54 -12.64
N THR A 244 -9.59 -9.10 -13.17
CA THR A 244 -9.62 -8.00 -14.15
C THR A 244 -9.13 -6.68 -13.54
N LEU A 245 -9.48 -6.40 -12.29
CA LEU A 245 -9.00 -5.22 -11.57
C LEU A 245 -7.49 -5.30 -11.29
N VAL A 246 -6.98 -6.49 -10.94
CA VAL A 246 -5.55 -6.72 -10.74
C VAL A 246 -4.78 -6.53 -12.05
N GLN A 247 -5.30 -7.02 -13.18
CA GLN A 247 -4.68 -6.80 -14.50
C GLN A 247 -4.66 -5.33 -14.87
N LEU A 248 -5.76 -4.61 -14.67
CA LEU A 248 -5.82 -3.16 -14.92
C LEU A 248 -4.85 -2.38 -14.04
N ALA A 249 -4.72 -2.76 -12.76
CA ALA A 249 -3.74 -2.16 -11.86
C ALA A 249 -2.30 -2.48 -12.30
N HIS A 250 -2.05 -3.68 -12.83
CA HIS A 250 -0.76 -4.08 -13.37
C HIS A 250 -0.38 -3.25 -14.60
N ASP A 251 -1.30 -3.09 -15.55
CA ASP A 251 -1.09 -2.30 -16.76
C ASP A 251 -0.82 -0.82 -16.43
N GLN A 252 -1.56 -0.26 -15.46
CA GLN A 252 -1.29 1.09 -14.97
C GLN A 252 0.08 1.20 -14.31
N LEU A 253 0.48 0.20 -13.52
CA LEU A 253 1.79 0.18 -12.89
C LEU A 253 2.92 0.09 -13.92
N GLU A 254 2.75 -0.72 -14.97
CA GLU A 254 3.71 -0.82 -16.07
C GLU A 254 3.78 0.50 -16.86
N GLY A 255 2.64 1.15 -17.11
CA GLY A 255 2.57 2.47 -17.73
C GLY A 255 3.29 3.55 -16.92
N VAL A 256 3.08 3.59 -15.60
CA VAL A 256 3.79 4.53 -14.70
C VAL A 256 5.28 4.20 -14.65
N HIS A 257 5.65 2.92 -14.57
CA HIS A 257 7.05 2.51 -14.51
C HIS A 257 7.82 2.90 -15.78
N THR A 258 7.23 2.68 -16.96
CA THR A 258 7.84 3.08 -18.24
C THR A 258 7.98 4.60 -18.34
N ARG A 259 6.97 5.36 -17.91
CA ARG A 259 7.02 6.84 -17.84
C ARG A 259 8.09 7.35 -16.88
N VAL A 260 8.18 6.79 -15.68
CA VAL A 260 9.22 7.16 -14.70
C VAL A 260 10.61 6.81 -15.22
N LYS A 261 10.76 5.70 -15.94
CA LYS A 261 12.04 5.28 -16.52
C LYS A 261 12.49 6.23 -17.64
N THR A 262 11.59 6.66 -18.51
CA THR A 262 11.89 7.64 -19.57
C THR A 262 12.19 9.02 -18.99
N GLU A 263 11.37 9.51 -18.04
CA GLU A 263 11.62 10.76 -17.33
C GLU A 263 12.96 10.72 -16.58
N ARG A 264 13.29 9.61 -15.91
CA ARG A 264 14.61 9.47 -15.25
C ARG A 264 15.77 9.47 -16.24
N SER A 265 15.59 8.90 -17.44
CA SER A 265 16.61 8.91 -18.49
C SER A 265 16.84 10.32 -19.03
N THR A 266 15.77 11.08 -19.26
CA THR A 266 15.87 12.48 -19.72
C THR A 266 16.49 13.35 -18.63
N LEU A 267 16.06 13.21 -17.36
CA LEU A 267 16.70 13.91 -16.24
C LEU A 267 18.18 13.57 -16.10
N ARG A 268 18.58 12.32 -16.33
CA ARG A 268 19.99 11.92 -16.31
C ARG A 268 20.77 12.55 -17.47
N ALA A 269 20.18 12.63 -18.67
CA ALA A 269 20.80 13.31 -19.81
C ALA A 269 20.99 14.81 -19.54
N PHE A 270 20.00 15.48 -18.94
CA PHE A 270 20.12 16.88 -18.54
C PHE A 270 21.13 17.09 -17.40
N SER A 271 21.16 16.18 -16.42
CA SER A 271 22.15 16.22 -15.33
C SER A 271 23.58 15.95 -15.80
N ALA A 272 23.79 15.13 -16.82
CA ALA A 272 25.10 14.93 -17.42
C ALA A 272 25.60 16.20 -18.13
N LYS A 273 24.68 16.98 -18.73
CA LYS A 273 25.01 18.23 -19.42
C LYS A 273 25.34 19.37 -18.45
N SER A 274 24.67 19.46 -17.30
CA SER A 274 24.99 20.46 -16.27
C SER A 274 26.31 20.18 -15.54
N GLY A 275 26.73 18.91 -15.47
CA GLY A 275 28.03 18.52 -14.92
C GLY A 275 29.22 19.01 -15.76
N TYR A 276 29.06 19.20 -17.07
CA TYR A 276 30.17 19.60 -17.94
C TYR A 276 30.64 21.05 -17.66
N THR A 277 29.71 21.96 -17.43
CA THR A 277 30.04 23.38 -17.15
C THR A 277 30.77 23.54 -15.82
N THR A 278 30.38 22.78 -14.79
CA THR A 278 31.10 22.79 -13.50
C THR A 278 32.48 22.15 -13.62
N TRP A 279 32.63 21.09 -14.42
CA TRP A 279 33.95 20.51 -14.67
C TRP A 279 34.87 21.46 -15.46
N MET A 280 34.34 22.21 -16.42
CA MET A 280 35.08 23.23 -17.16
C MET A 280 35.57 24.37 -16.26
N THR A 281 34.73 24.88 -15.35
CA THR A 281 35.14 25.95 -14.42
C THR A 281 36.19 25.46 -13.44
N ILE A 282 36.05 24.23 -12.91
CA ILE A 282 37.10 23.59 -12.10
C ILE A 282 38.43 23.52 -12.88
N GLY A 283 38.38 23.17 -14.17
CA GLY A 283 39.57 23.11 -15.03
C GLY A 283 40.28 24.45 -15.16
N ILE A 284 39.54 25.54 -15.37
CA ILE A 284 40.10 26.90 -15.46
C ILE A 284 40.77 27.30 -14.15
N ILE A 285 40.15 27.02 -13.00
CA ILE A 285 40.73 27.31 -11.68
C ILE A 285 42.06 26.57 -11.49
N ILE A 286 42.14 25.30 -11.89
CA ILE A 286 43.36 24.50 -11.80
C ILE A 286 44.49 25.11 -12.65
N VAL A 287 44.19 25.55 -13.88
CA VAL A 287 45.19 26.19 -14.76
C VAL A 287 45.73 27.48 -14.14
N VAL A 288 44.88 28.30 -13.54
CA VAL A 288 45.31 29.52 -12.83
C VAL A 288 46.22 29.19 -11.66
N ILE A 289 45.90 28.15 -10.86
CA ILE A 289 46.75 27.68 -9.76
C ILE A 289 48.12 27.22 -10.26
N ILE A 290 48.17 26.44 -11.35
CA ILE A 290 49.42 25.96 -11.94
C ILE A 290 50.26 27.14 -12.43
N SER A 291 49.66 28.09 -13.15
CA SER A 291 50.35 29.30 -13.63
C SER A 291 50.94 30.11 -12.48
N TRP A 292 50.19 30.27 -11.38
CA TRP A 292 50.64 30.95 -10.17
C TRP A 292 51.84 30.22 -9.53
N VAL A 293 51.73 28.90 -9.34
CA VAL A 293 52.83 28.09 -8.79
C VAL A 293 54.07 28.17 -9.68
N SER A 294 53.92 28.09 -11.01
CA SER A 294 55.03 28.24 -11.95
C SER A 294 55.72 29.60 -11.84
N MET A 295 54.97 30.69 -11.67
CA MET A 295 55.54 32.03 -11.47
C MET A 295 56.37 32.11 -10.18
N PHE A 296 55.86 31.54 -9.08
CA PHE A 296 56.60 31.43 -7.82
C PHE A 296 57.87 30.59 -7.94
N LEU A 297 57.81 29.47 -8.67
CA LEU A 297 58.98 28.65 -8.94
C LEU A 297 60.03 29.41 -9.75
N MET A 298 59.61 30.19 -10.76
CA MET A 298 60.52 31.02 -11.57
C MET A 298 61.27 32.06 -10.73
N ILE A 299 60.56 32.77 -9.85
CA ILE A 299 61.16 33.72 -8.90
C ILE A 299 62.10 33.06 -7.90
N LYS A 300 61.83 31.81 -7.52
CA LYS A 300 62.66 31.10 -6.54
C LYS A 300 63.89 30.44 -7.17
N VAL A 301 63.85 30.19 -8.48
CA VAL A 301 64.95 29.60 -9.27
C VAL A 301 65.88 30.67 -9.86
N THR A 302 65.33 31.84 -10.21
CA THR A 302 66.09 33.01 -10.65
C THR A 302 66.70 33.72 -9.46
#